data_AF-A0A949ANF3-F1
#
_entry.id   AF-A0A949ANF3-F1
#
_cell.length_a   1.000
_cell.length_b   1.000
_cell.length_c   1.000
_cell.angle_alpha   90.00
_cell.angle_beta   90.00
_cell.angle_gamma   90.00
#
_symmetry.space_group_name_H-M   'P 1'
#
loop_
_entity.id
_entity.type
_entity.pdbx_description
1 polymer ?
#
loop_
_entity_poly.entity_id
_entity_poly.type
_entity_poly.pdbx_seq_one_letter_code
_entity_poly.pdbx_strand_id
1 'polypeptide(L)'
;MDHPTSKCSGSCKICTVKLKNLSFDTKDLSDVLKLWGLNLKDIHKEINIEGSPERSEYRVVCEDERGELYVVEKIHRDSFDRKKRIALTLDFLKGKGLGKIGPCKKNLKGEFVSEYKHCFWQIVNYIDGIDLPRPDYVFDKWRGSQLAEFYIDLKDKSSDLPFFNSSEVFSVKDYIYELIKT
;
A
#
# COMPACT_ATOMS: atom_id res chain seq x y z
N MET A 1 -25.48 1.91 -30.60
CA MET A 1 -25.58 1.79 -29.14
C MET A 1 -24.18 1.92 -28.61
N ASP A 2 -23.84 3.11 -28.15
CA ASP A 2 -22.49 3.47 -27.75
C ASP A 2 -22.21 2.95 -26.34
N HIS A 3 -21.24 2.05 -26.22
CA HIS A 3 -20.70 1.58 -24.95
C HIS A 3 -19.89 2.71 -24.29
N PRO A 4 -20.23 3.16 -23.06
CA PRO A 4 -19.47 4.19 -22.37
C PRO A 4 -18.44 3.54 -21.44
N THR A 5 -17.38 2.93 -21.99
CA THR A 5 -16.20 2.55 -21.19
C THR A 5 -14.94 2.62 -22.03
N SER A 6 -14.40 3.83 -22.20
CA SER A 6 -12.96 4.10 -22.38
C SER A 6 -12.79 5.52 -22.94
N LYS A 7 -12.68 6.52 -22.05
CA LYS A 7 -11.93 7.75 -22.28
C LYS A 7 -11.48 8.31 -20.94
N CYS A 8 -10.32 7.88 -20.46
CA CYS A 8 -9.47 8.74 -19.64
C CYS A 8 -8.27 9.17 -20.50
N SER A 9 -8.59 9.83 -21.61
CA SER A 9 -7.68 10.67 -22.36
C SER A 9 -8.09 12.12 -22.11
N GLY A 10 -7.40 12.80 -21.20
CA GLY A 10 -7.67 14.20 -20.87
C GLY A 10 -7.56 14.44 -19.36
N SER A 11 -6.50 15.14 -18.96
CA SER A 11 -6.28 15.78 -17.66
C SER A 11 -7.24 15.33 -16.54
N CYS A 12 -6.97 14.19 -15.92
CA CYS A 12 -7.78 13.71 -14.79
C CYS A 12 -7.46 14.56 -13.55
N LYS A 13 -8.10 15.73 -13.47
CA LYS A 13 -8.12 16.62 -12.28
C LYS A 13 -8.84 16.00 -11.07
N ILE A 14 -9.22 14.72 -11.14
CA ILE A 14 -10.06 14.03 -10.15
C ILE A 14 -9.22 13.23 -9.15
N CYS A 15 -7.98 12.86 -9.47
CA CYS A 15 -7.06 12.26 -8.47
C CYS A 15 -6.46 13.29 -7.50
N THR A 16 -6.61 14.59 -7.76
CA THR A 16 -6.03 15.67 -6.93
C THR A 16 -6.92 16.06 -5.74
N VAL A 17 -8.11 15.48 -5.59
CA VAL A 17 -9.19 16.06 -4.76
C VAL A 17 -9.11 15.70 -3.26
N LYS A 18 -8.20 14.83 -2.80
CA LYS A 18 -8.08 14.51 -1.36
C LYS A 18 -6.72 14.77 -0.69
N LEU A 19 -5.79 15.47 -1.35
CA LEU A 19 -4.53 15.90 -0.70
C LEU A 19 -4.63 17.26 0.01
N LYS A 20 -5.73 18.01 -0.17
CA LYS A 20 -5.77 19.43 0.24
C LYS A 20 -5.93 19.71 1.75
N ASN A 21 -6.33 18.73 2.57
CA ASN A 21 -6.68 18.99 3.98
C ASN A 21 -5.93 18.16 5.04
N LEU A 22 -4.87 17.44 4.69
CA LEU A 22 -3.96 16.85 5.69
C LEU A 22 -2.56 17.47 5.54
N SER A 23 -2.39 18.68 6.06
CA SER A 23 -1.05 19.21 6.29
C SER A 23 -0.50 18.58 7.58
N PHE A 24 0.27 17.51 7.45
CA PHE A 24 1.25 17.19 8.49
C PHE A 24 2.44 18.10 8.32
N ASP A 25 2.88 18.69 9.43
CA ASP A 25 4.10 19.47 9.45
C ASP A 25 5.29 18.52 9.21
N THR A 26 6.31 19.02 8.52
CA THR A 26 7.59 18.33 8.29
C THR A 26 8.17 17.78 9.60
N LYS A 27 7.94 18.49 10.71
CA LYS A 27 8.33 18.05 12.05
C LYS A 27 7.65 16.74 12.47
N ASP A 28 6.35 16.59 12.25
CA ASP A 28 5.63 15.37 12.61
C ASP A 28 6.14 14.17 11.80
N LEU A 29 6.37 14.35 10.51
CA LEU A 29 6.93 13.30 9.65
C LEU A 29 8.36 12.92 10.07
N SER A 30 9.19 13.89 10.44
CA SER A 30 10.53 13.64 10.98
C SER A 30 10.47 12.81 12.26
N ASP A 31 9.58 13.16 13.19
CA ASP A 31 9.41 12.44 14.45
C ASP A 31 8.88 11.01 14.23
N VAL A 32 7.92 10.83 13.31
CA VAL A 32 7.44 9.50 12.92
C VAL A 32 8.57 8.66 12.34
N LEU A 33 9.37 9.18 11.42
CA LEU A 33 10.48 8.45 10.80
C LEU A 33 11.54 8.01 11.82
N LYS A 34 11.81 8.84 12.84
CA LYS A 34 12.73 8.48 13.94
C LYS A 34 12.27 7.25 14.73
N LEU A 35 10.96 6.98 14.82
CA LEU A 35 10.46 5.74 15.44
C LEU A 35 10.96 4.49 14.71
N TRP A 36 11.26 4.59 13.41
CA TRP A 36 11.86 3.55 12.57
C TRP A 36 13.38 3.67 12.41
N GLY A 37 14.02 4.60 13.13
CA GLY A 37 15.46 4.87 12.98
C GLY A 37 15.82 5.47 11.62
N LEU A 38 14.88 6.21 11.01
CA LEU A 38 15.08 6.91 9.74
C LEU A 38 15.19 8.42 10.01
N ASN A 39 16.13 9.08 9.34
CA ASN A 39 16.30 10.53 9.40
C ASN A 39 15.73 11.15 8.13
N LEU A 40 14.73 12.01 8.26
CA LEU A 40 14.10 12.68 7.13
C LEU A 40 15.09 13.64 6.45
N LYS A 41 15.34 13.42 5.16
CA LYS A 41 16.08 14.34 4.29
C LYS A 41 15.13 15.23 3.48
N ASP A 42 14.17 14.62 2.78
CA ASP A 42 13.21 15.36 1.95
C ASP A 42 11.82 14.69 1.88
N ILE A 43 10.81 15.45 1.48
CA ILE A 43 9.41 15.01 1.30
C ILE A 43 8.98 15.25 -0.15
N HIS A 44 8.75 14.16 -0.89
CA HIS A 44 8.37 14.16 -2.29
C HIS A 44 6.84 14.19 -2.45
N LYS A 45 6.27 15.39 -2.47
CA LYS A 45 4.81 15.59 -2.63
C LYS A 45 4.35 15.49 -4.08
N GLU A 46 5.28 15.58 -5.01
CA GLU A 46 5.09 15.49 -6.46
C GLU A 46 4.98 14.05 -6.95
N ILE A 47 5.49 13.07 -6.20
CA ILE A 47 5.39 11.65 -6.57
C ILE A 47 3.95 11.19 -6.37
N ASN A 48 3.32 10.79 -7.48
CA ASN A 48 2.00 10.20 -7.43
C ASN A 48 2.08 8.76 -6.90
N ILE A 49 1.40 8.49 -5.78
CA ILE A 49 1.33 7.15 -5.21
C ILE A 49 0.06 6.47 -5.73
N GLU A 50 0.25 5.45 -6.56
CA GLU A 50 -0.86 4.68 -7.13
C GLU A 50 -1.73 3.99 -6.07
N GLY A 51 -3.00 3.80 -6.41
CA GLY A 51 -3.97 3.03 -5.63
C GLY A 51 -5.04 3.86 -4.92
N SER A 52 -6.12 3.18 -4.56
CA SER A 52 -7.37 3.75 -4.03
C SER A 52 -7.17 4.72 -2.87
N PRO A 53 -7.84 5.90 -2.88
CA PRO A 53 -7.82 6.86 -1.77
C PRO A 53 -8.33 6.28 -0.45
N GLU A 54 -9.23 5.29 -0.48
CA GLU A 54 -9.88 4.72 0.72
C GLU A 54 -8.92 3.88 1.59
N ARG A 55 -7.70 3.63 1.11
CA ARG A 55 -6.74 2.74 1.77
C ARG A 55 -6.09 3.34 3.02
N SER A 56 -6.06 4.66 3.12
CA SER A 56 -5.25 5.41 4.10
C SER A 56 -5.83 6.81 4.33
N GLU A 57 -5.55 7.40 5.49
CA GLU A 57 -5.84 8.83 5.71
C GLU A 57 -4.89 9.73 4.92
N TYR A 58 -3.61 9.33 4.85
CA TYR A 58 -2.56 10.09 4.20
C TYR A 58 -1.41 9.18 3.78
N ARG A 59 -0.79 9.48 2.64
CA ARG A 59 0.42 8.82 2.13
C ARG A 59 1.33 9.86 1.50
N VAL A 60 2.63 9.75 1.75
CA VAL A 60 3.65 10.58 1.12
C VAL A 60 4.94 9.79 0.95
N VAL A 61 5.74 10.13 -0.05
CA VAL A 61 7.09 9.59 -0.20
C VAL A 61 8.08 10.49 0.54
N CYS A 62 8.90 9.90 1.40
CA CYS A 62 9.99 10.57 2.11
C CYS A 62 11.33 9.95 1.71
N GLU A 63 12.36 10.77 1.59
CA GLU A 63 13.75 10.36 1.43
C GLU A 63 14.46 10.37 2.79
N ASP A 64 15.22 9.32 3.09
CA ASP A 64 16.14 9.33 4.23
C ASP A 64 17.52 9.91 3.89
N GLU A 65 18.34 10.20 4.89
CA GLU A 65 19.72 10.71 4.68
C GLU A 65 20.64 9.75 3.91
N ARG A 66 20.28 8.47 3.76
CA ARG A 66 21.03 7.50 2.95
C ARG A 66 20.58 7.51 1.48
N GLY A 67 19.58 8.31 1.13
CA GLY A 67 19.00 8.39 -0.21
C GLY A 67 17.93 7.33 -0.49
N GLU A 68 17.50 6.58 0.53
CA GLU A 68 16.46 5.57 0.35
C GLU A 68 15.07 6.22 0.44
N LEU A 69 14.16 5.78 -0.42
CA LEU A 69 12.80 6.31 -0.48
C LEU A 69 11.81 5.37 0.23
N TYR A 70 10.86 5.98 0.95
CA TYR A 70 9.84 5.27 1.72
C TYR A 70 8.48 5.89 1.52
N VAL A 71 7.44 5.06 1.45
CA VAL A 71 6.06 5.52 1.63
C VAL A 71 5.75 5.55 3.12
N VAL A 72 5.47 6.74 3.63
CA VAL A 72 4.98 6.96 4.99
C VAL A 72 3.47 7.06 4.93
N GLU A 73 2.79 6.14 5.61
CA GLU A 73 1.35 6.01 5.58
C GLU A 73 0.74 6.29 6.95
N LYS A 74 -0.22 7.22 7.00
CA LYS A 74 -1.14 7.37 8.11
C LYS A 74 -2.38 6.53 7.86
N ILE A 75 -2.69 5.63 8.78
CA ILE A 75 -3.82 4.71 8.64
C ILE A 75 -5.01 5.19 9.48
N HIS A 76 -6.22 4.88 8.99
CA HIS A 76 -7.45 5.05 9.76
C HIS A 76 -7.40 4.20 11.03
N ARG A 77 -7.90 4.76 12.15
CA ARG A 77 -8.05 4.05 13.42
C ARG A 77 -8.79 2.72 13.24
N ASP A 78 -9.91 2.73 12.52
CA ASP A 78 -10.74 1.53 12.30
C ASP A 78 -10.06 0.48 11.38
N SER A 79 -8.96 0.85 10.73
CA SER A 79 -8.15 -0.06 9.91
C SER A 79 -6.90 -0.58 10.62
N PHE A 80 -6.65 -0.20 11.88
CA PHE A 80 -5.45 -0.55 12.63
C PHE A 80 -5.19 -2.06 12.66
N ASP A 81 -6.16 -2.85 13.15
CA ASP A 81 -6.00 -4.30 13.29
C ASP A 81 -5.82 -4.98 11.93
N ARG A 82 -6.56 -4.51 10.92
CA ARG A 82 -6.45 -5.00 9.54
C ARG A 82 -5.04 -4.76 8.98
N LYS A 83 -4.51 -3.54 9.14
CA LYS A 83 -3.18 -3.15 8.66
C LYS A 83 -2.06 -3.91 9.38
N LYS A 84 -2.18 -4.09 10.69
CA LYS A 84 -1.26 -4.92 11.47
C LYS A 84 -1.27 -6.38 10.99
N ARG A 85 -2.46 -6.95 10.75
CA ARG A 85 -2.60 -8.30 10.20
C ARG A 85 -1.95 -8.44 8.83
N ILE A 86 -2.19 -7.51 7.92
CA ILE A 86 -1.54 -7.48 6.59
C ILE A 86 -0.01 -7.46 6.74
N ALA A 87 0.54 -6.60 7.59
CA ALA A 87 1.98 -6.51 7.80
C ALA A 87 2.59 -7.82 8.32
N LEU A 88 1.93 -8.46 9.30
CA LEU A 88 2.33 -9.76 9.83
C LEU A 88 2.28 -10.87 8.77
N THR A 89 1.23 -10.89 7.95
CA THR A 89 1.11 -11.83 6.83
C THR A 89 2.24 -11.63 5.82
N LEU A 90 2.56 -10.39 5.46
CA LEU A 90 3.66 -10.09 4.53
C LEU A 90 5.03 -10.51 5.10
N ASP A 91 5.29 -10.25 6.39
CA ASP A 91 6.52 -10.68 7.06
C ASP A 91 6.65 -12.22 7.09
N PHE A 92 5.56 -12.91 7.41
CA PHE A 92 5.50 -14.37 7.39
C PHE A 92 5.80 -14.93 5.99
N LEU A 93 5.11 -14.43 4.96
CA LEU A 93 5.31 -14.88 3.58
C LEU A 93 6.74 -14.59 3.10
N LYS A 94 7.33 -13.46 3.51
CA LYS A 94 8.73 -13.14 3.20
C LYS A 94 9.67 -14.14 3.87
N GLY A 95 9.43 -14.48 5.14
CA GLY A 95 10.17 -15.52 5.87
C GLY A 95 10.04 -16.92 5.25
N LYS A 96 8.93 -17.20 4.55
CA LYS A 96 8.73 -18.42 3.75
C LYS A 96 9.38 -18.38 2.36
N GLY A 97 10.08 -17.29 2.02
CA GLY A 97 10.80 -17.16 0.76
C GLY A 97 9.99 -16.56 -0.39
N LEU A 98 8.82 -15.95 -0.14
CA LEU A 98 8.09 -15.22 -1.18
C LEU A 98 8.87 -13.94 -1.55
N GLY A 99 9.77 -14.04 -2.53
CA GLY A 99 10.73 -12.97 -2.84
C GLY A 99 10.10 -11.70 -3.40
N LYS A 100 9.05 -11.84 -4.22
CA LYS A 100 8.40 -10.77 -5.00
C LYS A 100 7.48 -9.85 -4.18
N ILE A 101 7.48 -9.95 -2.84
CA ILE A 101 6.74 -9.03 -1.95
C ILE A 101 7.68 -8.07 -1.19
N GLY A 102 7.18 -6.84 -0.99
CA GLY A 102 7.79 -5.83 -0.12
C GLY A 102 7.15 -5.85 1.27
N PRO A 103 7.86 -6.30 2.33
CA PRO A 103 7.32 -6.27 3.68
C PRO A 103 7.28 -4.84 4.23
N CYS A 104 6.41 -4.61 5.21
CA CYS A 104 6.41 -3.38 5.99
C CYS A 104 7.65 -3.33 6.89
N LYS A 105 8.21 -2.14 7.11
CA LYS A 105 9.36 -1.99 8.00
C LYS A 105 8.90 -2.11 9.45
N LYS A 106 9.69 -2.81 10.27
CA LYS A 106 9.55 -2.79 11.73
C LYS A 106 10.19 -1.50 12.27
N ASN A 107 9.54 -0.89 13.26
CA ASN A 107 10.08 0.23 14.00
C ASN A 107 11.21 -0.24 14.94
N LEU A 108 11.82 0.67 15.69
CA LEU A 108 12.88 0.34 16.66
C LEU A 108 12.41 -0.56 17.82
N LYS A 109 11.09 -0.71 18.01
CA LYS A 109 10.46 -1.63 18.98
C LYS A 109 10.05 -2.98 18.36
N GLY A 110 10.31 -3.20 17.08
CA GLY A 110 9.91 -4.42 16.36
C GLY A 110 8.45 -4.44 15.86
N GLU A 111 7.74 -3.32 15.92
CA GLU A 111 6.33 -3.19 15.52
C GLU A 111 6.19 -2.69 14.08
N PHE A 112 5.18 -3.17 13.34
CA PHE A 112 4.91 -2.71 11.97
C PHE A 112 4.05 -1.46 11.86
N VAL A 113 3.27 -1.18 12.90
CA VAL A 113 2.38 -0.03 12.99
C VAL A 113 2.61 0.61 14.35
N SER A 114 2.80 1.92 14.38
CA SER A 114 3.07 2.66 15.63
C SER A 114 2.13 3.82 15.80
N GLU A 115 1.82 4.11 17.06
CA GLU A 115 1.07 5.32 17.43
C GLU A 115 2.03 6.50 17.65
N TYR A 116 1.71 7.64 17.06
CA TYR A 116 2.32 8.94 17.34
C TYR A 116 1.22 10.00 17.34
N LYS A 117 1.10 10.77 18.44
CA LYS A 117 0.04 11.79 18.63
C LYS A 117 -1.36 11.27 18.28
N HIS A 118 -1.74 10.11 18.82
CA HIS A 118 -3.06 9.47 18.60
C HIS A 118 -3.39 9.05 17.17
N CYS A 119 -2.39 9.09 16.28
CA CYS A 119 -2.46 8.66 14.91
C CYS A 119 -1.61 7.39 14.72
N PHE A 120 -2.03 6.52 13.81
CA PHE A 120 -1.32 5.28 13.52
C PHE A 120 -0.55 5.40 12.21
N TRP A 121 0.70 4.95 12.24
CA TRP A 121 1.64 5.10 11.15
C TRP A 121 2.27 3.78 10.74
N GLN A 122 2.55 3.64 9.46
CA GLN A 122 3.21 2.48 8.86
C GLN A 122 4.21 2.96 7.79
N ILE A 123 5.31 2.23 7.62
CA ILE A 123 6.33 2.53 6.62
C ILE A 123 6.59 1.30 5.74
N VAL A 124 6.63 1.53 4.43
CA VAL A 124 7.10 0.56 3.42
C VAL A 124 8.17 1.22 2.56
N ASN A 125 9.07 0.42 1.98
CA ASN A 125 9.98 0.93 0.96
C ASN A 125 9.16 1.45 -0.24
N TYR A 126 9.57 2.59 -0.78
CA TYR A 126 9.06 3.04 -2.06
C TYR A 126 9.67 2.16 -3.16
N ILE A 127 8.84 1.70 -4.08
CA ILE A 127 9.27 0.95 -5.26
C ILE A 127 8.86 1.79 -6.44
N ASP A 128 9.86 2.24 -7.20
CA ASP A 128 9.62 2.99 -8.42
C ASP A 128 8.91 2.08 -9.43
N GLY A 129 7.73 2.53 -9.85
CA GLY A 129 6.85 1.78 -10.73
C GLY A 129 7.06 2.20 -12.17
N ILE A 130 6.77 1.28 -13.10
CA ILE A 130 6.59 1.65 -14.50
C ILE A 130 5.10 1.85 -14.78
N ASP A 131 4.78 2.87 -15.56
CA ASP A 131 3.41 3.08 -16.02
C ASP A 131 2.91 1.84 -16.78
N LEU A 132 1.70 1.41 -16.41
CA LEU A 132 1.04 0.30 -17.10
C LEU A 132 0.39 0.85 -18.38
N PRO A 133 0.73 0.31 -19.57
CA PRO A 133 0.05 0.72 -20.81
C PRO A 133 -1.38 0.17 -20.81
N ARG A 134 -2.33 0.94 -20.27
CA ARG A 134 -3.73 0.50 -20.16
C ARG A 134 -4.52 0.83 -21.44
N PRO A 135 -5.32 -0.11 -21.99
CA PRO A 135 -5.60 -1.46 -21.48
C PRO A 135 -4.60 -2.53 -21.96
N ASP A 136 -3.70 -2.20 -22.89
CA ASP A 136 -2.91 -3.14 -23.69
C ASP A 136 -2.01 -4.10 -22.90
N TYR A 137 -1.62 -3.74 -21.67
CA TYR A 137 -0.81 -4.58 -20.78
C TYR A 137 -1.41 -5.98 -20.54
N VAL A 138 -2.72 -6.16 -20.76
CA VAL A 138 -3.39 -7.46 -20.64
C VAL A 138 -2.92 -8.47 -21.70
N PHE A 139 -2.33 -7.99 -22.80
CA PHE A 139 -1.79 -8.82 -23.88
C PHE A 139 -0.27 -9.05 -23.77
N ASP A 140 0.40 -8.46 -22.77
CA ASP A 140 1.83 -8.67 -22.53
C ASP A 140 2.07 -10.09 -21.99
N LYS A 141 2.45 -11.01 -22.89
CA LYS A 141 2.69 -12.43 -22.56
C LYS A 141 3.62 -12.61 -21.36
N TRP A 142 4.70 -11.83 -21.30
CA TRP A 142 5.70 -11.94 -20.23
C TRP A 142 5.12 -11.58 -18.85
N ARG A 143 4.21 -10.60 -18.76
CA ARG A 143 3.55 -10.23 -17.49
C ARG A 143 2.67 -11.38 -17.00
N GLY A 144 1.97 -12.05 -17.91
CA GLY A 144 1.18 -13.23 -17.60
C GLY A 144 2.01 -14.34 -16.96
N SER A 145 3.17 -14.66 -17.54
CA SER A 145 4.10 -15.64 -16.98
C SER A 145 4.60 -15.24 -15.58
N GLN A 146 5.06 -13.99 -15.41
CA GLN A 146 5.56 -13.51 -14.12
C GLN A 146 4.47 -13.54 -13.02
N LEU A 147 3.23 -13.21 -13.38
CA LEU A 147 2.08 -13.20 -12.47
C LEU A 147 1.65 -14.62 -12.10
N ALA A 148 1.63 -15.54 -13.06
CA ALA A 148 1.29 -16.94 -12.82
C ALA A 148 2.29 -17.59 -11.85
N GLU A 149 3.60 -17.40 -12.07
CA GLU A 149 4.63 -17.84 -11.13
C GLU A 149 4.42 -17.27 -9.72
N PHE A 150 4.15 -15.97 -9.63
CA PHE A 150 3.88 -15.33 -8.34
C PHE A 150 2.68 -15.95 -7.62
N TYR A 151 1.59 -16.27 -8.33
CA TYR A 151 0.41 -16.90 -7.73
C TYR A 151 0.68 -18.34 -7.28
N ILE A 152 1.48 -19.09 -8.03
CA ILE A 152 1.89 -20.44 -7.65
C ILE A 152 2.72 -20.37 -6.36
N ASP A 153 3.72 -19.49 -6.30
CA ASP A 153 4.55 -19.29 -5.11
C ASP A 153 3.70 -18.81 -3.92
N LEU A 154 2.80 -17.85 -4.14
CA LEU A 154 1.92 -17.33 -3.10
C LEU A 154 1.05 -18.45 -2.53
N LYS A 155 0.44 -19.28 -3.39
CA LYS A 155 -0.38 -20.42 -2.95
C LYS A 155 0.44 -21.36 -2.07
N ASP A 156 1.62 -21.77 -2.52
CA ASP A 156 2.52 -22.67 -1.78
C ASP A 156 2.93 -22.05 -0.43
N LYS A 157 3.38 -20.80 -0.41
CA LYS A 157 3.88 -20.15 0.82
C LYS A 157 2.78 -19.73 1.79
N SER A 158 1.52 -19.71 1.34
CA SER A 158 0.37 -19.31 2.16
C SER A 158 -0.35 -20.47 2.85
N SER A 159 0.00 -21.72 2.55
CA SER A 159 -0.80 -22.89 2.97
C SER A 159 -0.93 -23.06 4.49
N ASP A 160 0.04 -22.57 5.25
CA ASP A 160 0.10 -22.67 6.72
C ASP A 160 0.02 -21.30 7.40
N LEU A 161 -0.65 -20.32 6.78
CA LEU A 161 -0.82 -18.99 7.36
C LEU A 161 -1.49 -19.07 8.75
N PRO A 162 -0.82 -18.64 9.83
CA PRO A 162 -1.33 -18.83 11.19
C PRO A 162 -2.51 -17.93 11.54
N PHE A 163 -2.73 -16.86 10.77
CA PHE A 163 -3.76 -15.84 11.02
C PHE A 163 -4.88 -15.87 9.96
N PHE A 164 -4.93 -16.91 9.12
CA PHE A 164 -5.97 -17.08 8.12
C PHE A 164 -7.13 -17.89 8.72
N ASN A 165 -8.30 -17.27 8.82
CA ASN A 165 -9.52 -17.96 9.21
C ASN A 165 -10.27 -18.41 7.95
N SER A 166 -10.20 -19.70 7.61
CA SER A 166 -10.88 -20.24 6.42
C SER A 166 -12.41 -20.17 6.49
N SER A 167 -12.99 -19.86 7.65
CA SER A 167 -14.43 -19.63 7.80
C SER A 167 -14.87 -18.22 7.41
N GLU A 168 -13.94 -17.26 7.32
CA GLU A 168 -14.19 -15.90 6.83
C GLU A 168 -13.86 -15.81 5.34
N VAL A 169 -14.85 -16.09 4.49
CA VAL A 169 -14.70 -15.97 3.04
C VAL A 169 -15.10 -14.58 2.55
N PHE A 170 -14.28 -14.00 1.66
CA PHE A 170 -14.64 -12.76 0.99
C PHE A 170 -15.77 -13.02 -0.02
N SER A 171 -16.89 -12.32 0.14
CA SER A 171 -18.02 -12.37 -0.78
C SER A 171 -17.96 -11.19 -1.73
N VAL A 172 -17.65 -11.45 -3.01
CA VAL A 172 -17.68 -10.43 -4.06
C VAL A 172 -19.08 -9.80 -4.14
N LYS A 173 -20.13 -10.61 -3.97
CA LYS A 173 -21.52 -10.16 -3.97
C LYS A 173 -21.77 -9.13 -2.86
N ASP A 174 -21.40 -9.44 -1.63
CA ASP A 174 -21.63 -8.53 -0.49
C ASP A 174 -20.79 -7.27 -0.62
N TYR A 175 -19.54 -7.40 -1.09
CA TYR A 175 -18.69 -6.25 -1.39
C TYR A 175 -19.33 -5.31 -2.43
N ILE A 176 -19.90 -5.84 -3.52
CA ILE A 176 -20.59 -5.03 -4.53
C ILE A 176 -21.81 -4.32 -3.93
N TYR A 177 -22.60 -5.00 -3.09
CA TYR A 177 -23.75 -4.36 -2.45
C TYR A 177 -23.35 -3.23 -1.51
N GLU A 178 -22.31 -3.42 -0.70
CA GLU A 178 -21.80 -2.35 0.17
C GLU A 178 -21.23 -1.18 -0.63
N LEU A 179 -20.51 -1.46 -1.72
CA LEU A 179 -19.96 -0.43 -2.61
C LEU A 179 -21.06 0.44 -3.25
N ILE A 180 -22.21 -0.15 -3.63
CA ILE A 180 -23.33 0.60 -4.21
C ILE A 180 -24.08 1.45 -3.17
N LYS A 181 -23.98 1.10 -1.87
CA LYS A 181 -24.61 1.87 -0.79
C LYS A 181 -23.83 3.12 -0.38
N THR A 182 -22.56 3.24 -0.78
CA THR A 182 -21.66 4.35 -0.41
C THR A 182 -21.64 5.44 -1.47
#